data_AF-N4UAU7-F1
#
_entry.id   AF-N4UAU7-F1
#
_cell.length_a   1.000
_cell.length_b   1.000
_cell.length_c   1.000
_cell.angle_alpha   90.00
_cell.angle_beta   90.00
_cell.angle_gamma   90.00
#
_symmetry.space_group_name_H-M   'P 1'
#
loop_
_entity.id
_entity.type
_entity.pdbx_description
1 polymer ?
#
loop_
_entity_poly.entity_id
_entity_poly.type
_entity_poly.pdbx_seq_one_letter_code
_entity_poly.pdbx_strand_id
1 'polypeptide(L)'
;MNYLYYFERSVSISSAVAIFQRLLGWADALPAGVGRDEHNPDHVLNIHIWFHTAIIDLFRPFEHEFPQPKLPAFAGVNATPKAVISASIEQLKRLVYQYRAHCESSKYSIIWQSGMLYLVNYILRDLSSNESQFYFLLCMRGYQHLARYMPFVSGIVQSLIVMTNRQGGSLTANTKRLLKEVRDESRRSREFFSAYPVDLEMVARDPFSASLEKLTSRFQEEPSGASQREVSESGTLPDGWKGSVEDLTTTLSKFEDD
;
A
#
# COMPACT_ATOMS: atom_id res chain seq x y z
N MET A 1 -14.26 8.46 -1.95
CA MET A 1 -14.20 9.17 -0.65
C MET A 1 -13.73 10.60 -0.91
N ASN A 2 -14.22 11.58 -0.17
CA ASN A 2 -13.76 12.96 -0.28
C ASN A 2 -12.79 13.26 0.88
N TYR A 3 -11.50 13.04 0.66
CA TYR A 3 -10.48 13.03 1.73
C TYR A 3 -10.39 14.35 2.51
N LEU A 4 -10.69 15.48 1.87
CA LEU A 4 -10.69 16.81 2.52
C LEU A 4 -11.70 16.90 3.68
N TYR A 5 -12.81 16.17 3.62
CA TYR A 5 -13.90 16.25 4.61
C TYR A 5 -13.52 15.74 6.01
N TYR A 6 -12.40 15.01 6.14
CA TYR A 6 -11.86 14.54 7.43
C TYR A 6 -10.83 15.50 8.05
N PHE A 7 -10.36 16.53 7.35
CA PHE A 7 -9.37 17.47 7.88
C PHE A 7 -10.00 18.71 8.54
N GLU A 8 -11.19 19.14 8.10
CA GLU A 8 -11.90 20.28 8.70
C GLU A 8 -12.67 19.95 9.99
N ARG A 9 -12.83 18.66 10.32
CA ARG A 9 -13.47 18.20 11.56
C ARG A 9 -12.64 17.12 12.24
N SER A 10 -12.07 17.44 13.39
CA SER A 10 -11.43 16.48 14.26
C SER A 10 -12.42 15.42 14.74
N VAL A 11 -12.26 14.19 14.23
CA VAL A 11 -12.97 13.02 14.75
C VAL A 11 -12.50 12.78 16.19
N SER A 12 -13.43 12.64 17.14
CA SER A 12 -13.05 12.29 18.52
C SER A 12 -12.73 10.79 18.64
N ILE A 13 -11.84 10.41 19.55
CA ILE A 13 -11.53 8.98 19.80
C ILE A 13 -12.79 8.17 20.18
N SER A 14 -13.76 8.79 20.88
CA SER A 14 -15.06 8.16 21.18
C SER A 14 -15.91 7.94 19.92
N SER A 15 -15.88 8.88 18.98
CA SER A 15 -16.54 8.75 17.67
C SER A 15 -15.88 7.66 16.84
N ALA A 16 -14.56 7.58 16.84
CA ALA A 16 -13.79 6.54 16.16
C ALA A 16 -14.11 5.13 16.72
N VAL A 17 -14.13 4.96 18.05
CA VAL A 17 -14.54 3.71 18.69
C VAL A 17 -15.98 3.32 18.31
N ALA A 18 -16.92 4.26 18.35
CA ALA A 18 -18.33 3.98 18.00
C ALA A 18 -18.52 3.59 16.53
N ILE A 19 -17.76 4.19 15.60
CA ILE A 19 -17.76 3.80 14.18
C ILE A 19 -17.10 2.41 14.02
N PHE A 20 -15.99 2.15 14.71
CA PHE A 20 -15.30 0.86 14.66
C PHE A 20 -16.16 -0.29 15.18
N GLN A 21 -16.89 -0.10 16.27
CA GLN A 21 -17.87 -1.09 16.77
C GLN A 21 -18.98 -1.38 15.74
N ARG A 22 -19.44 -0.36 15.01
CA ARG A 22 -20.44 -0.55 13.93
C ARG A 22 -19.86 -1.24 12.70
N LEU A 23 -18.58 -1.02 12.39
CA LEU A 23 -17.87 -1.75 11.34
C LEU A 23 -17.70 -3.23 11.72
N LEU A 24 -17.27 -3.54 12.95
CA LEU A 24 -17.19 -4.92 13.44
C LEU A 24 -18.55 -5.62 13.41
N GLY A 25 -19.60 -5.01 13.98
CA GLY A 25 -20.95 -5.59 13.94
C GLY A 25 -21.58 -5.71 12.55
N TRP A 26 -21.06 -5.00 11.54
CA TRP A 26 -21.38 -5.23 10.13
C TRP A 26 -20.63 -6.44 9.56
N ALA A 27 -19.35 -6.61 9.91
CA ALA A 27 -18.53 -7.75 9.47
C ALA A 27 -19.03 -9.08 10.09
N ASP A 28 -19.40 -9.06 11.37
CA ASP A 28 -19.99 -10.19 12.10
C ASP A 28 -21.37 -10.59 11.55
N ALA A 29 -22.05 -9.69 10.82
CA ALA A 29 -23.36 -9.89 10.23
C ALA A 29 -23.33 -10.13 8.70
N LEU A 30 -22.16 -10.40 8.11
CA LEU A 30 -22.04 -10.70 6.68
C LEU A 30 -22.76 -12.02 6.32
N PRO A 31 -23.50 -12.09 5.19
CA PRO A 31 -24.03 -13.35 4.67
C PRO A 31 -22.90 -14.34 4.37
N ALA A 32 -23.17 -15.64 4.49
CA ALA A 32 -22.15 -16.69 4.34
C ALA A 32 -21.33 -16.59 3.04
N GLY A 33 -21.96 -16.23 1.91
CA GLY A 33 -21.28 -16.00 0.61
C GLY A 33 -20.43 -14.73 0.50
N VAL A 34 -20.26 -13.97 1.59
CA VAL A 34 -19.38 -12.79 1.72
C VAL A 34 -18.43 -12.93 2.94
N GLY A 35 -18.49 -14.06 3.65
CA GLY A 35 -17.47 -14.45 4.62
C GLY A 35 -16.14 -14.78 3.94
N ARG A 36 -15.05 -14.84 4.71
CA ARG A 36 -13.73 -15.23 4.18
C ARG A 36 -13.56 -16.74 4.21
N ASP A 37 -13.44 -17.37 3.05
CA ASP A 37 -13.13 -18.79 2.88
C ASP A 37 -11.76 -18.99 2.17
N GLU A 38 -11.56 -20.12 1.49
CA GLU A 38 -10.36 -20.41 0.69
C GLU A 38 -10.50 -19.98 -0.79
N HIS A 39 -11.73 -19.90 -1.32
CA HIS A 39 -12.05 -19.72 -2.74
C HIS A 39 -12.84 -18.42 -3.02
N ASN A 40 -12.60 -17.40 -2.18
CA ASN A 40 -13.30 -16.12 -2.18
C ASN A 40 -13.44 -15.50 -3.58
N PRO A 41 -14.66 -15.20 -4.04
CA PRO A 41 -14.87 -14.37 -5.22
C PRO A 41 -14.18 -13.00 -5.07
N ASP A 42 -13.64 -12.47 -6.17
CA ASP A 42 -12.88 -11.21 -6.24
C ASP A 42 -13.54 -10.05 -5.48
N HIS A 43 -14.87 -9.93 -5.53
CA HIS A 43 -15.61 -8.87 -4.86
C HIS A 43 -15.59 -9.00 -3.32
N VAL A 44 -15.52 -10.22 -2.77
CA VAL A 44 -15.40 -10.48 -1.33
C VAL A 44 -14.05 -9.96 -0.82
N LEU A 45 -12.95 -10.31 -1.49
CA LEU A 45 -11.62 -9.81 -1.12
C LEU A 45 -11.53 -8.28 -1.25
N ASN A 46 -12.14 -7.67 -2.28
CA ASN A 46 -12.24 -6.21 -2.40
C ASN A 46 -12.97 -5.56 -1.22
N ILE A 47 -14.09 -6.14 -0.78
CA ILE A 47 -14.87 -5.66 0.38
C ILE A 47 -14.01 -5.72 1.66
N HIS A 48 -13.29 -6.82 1.90
CA HIS A 48 -12.41 -6.96 3.07
C HIS A 48 -11.17 -6.05 3.01
N ILE A 49 -10.63 -5.77 1.81
CA ILE A 49 -9.57 -4.75 1.62
C ILE A 49 -10.09 -3.37 2.03
N TRP A 50 -11.26 -2.97 1.52
CA TRP A 50 -11.87 -1.67 1.84
C TRP A 50 -12.23 -1.51 3.31
N PHE A 51 -12.69 -2.59 3.96
CA PHE A 51 -12.93 -2.63 5.40
C PHE A 51 -11.67 -2.26 6.20
N HIS A 52 -10.54 -2.88 5.91
CA HIS A 52 -9.29 -2.58 6.62
C HIS A 52 -8.69 -1.21 6.26
N THR A 53 -8.83 -0.72 5.02
CA THR A 53 -8.42 0.67 4.72
C THR A 53 -9.28 1.68 5.47
N ALA A 54 -10.60 1.46 5.57
CA ALA A 54 -11.49 2.32 6.35
C ALA A 54 -11.15 2.32 7.86
N ILE A 55 -10.78 1.18 8.44
CA ILE A 55 -10.31 1.09 9.83
C ILE A 55 -9.00 1.86 10.04
N ILE A 56 -8.06 1.79 9.08
CA ILE A 56 -6.80 2.54 9.15
C ILE A 56 -7.07 4.04 9.06
N ASP A 57 -7.90 4.51 8.12
CA ASP A 57 -8.31 5.93 8.03
C ASP A 57 -8.97 6.42 9.32
N LEU A 58 -9.82 5.60 9.93
CA LEU A 58 -10.56 5.91 11.15
C LEU A 58 -9.66 6.11 12.38
N PHE A 59 -8.51 5.43 12.44
CA PHE A 59 -7.58 5.50 13.57
C PHE A 59 -6.28 6.30 13.30
N ARG A 60 -5.92 6.58 12.03
CA ARG A 60 -4.69 7.32 11.67
C ARG A 60 -4.53 8.65 12.44
N PRO A 61 -5.56 9.48 12.68
CA PRO A 61 -5.41 10.73 13.43
C PRO A 61 -4.81 10.54 14.83
N PHE A 62 -5.02 9.38 15.46
CA PHE A 62 -4.57 9.07 16.81
C PHE A 62 -3.31 8.19 16.85
N GLU A 63 -2.72 7.81 15.71
CA GLU A 63 -1.60 6.84 15.66
C GLU A 63 -0.33 7.37 16.35
N HIS A 64 -0.12 8.68 16.33
CA HIS A 64 1.06 9.36 16.87
C HIS A 64 0.79 10.05 18.22
N GLU A 65 -0.40 9.90 18.80
CA GLU A 65 -0.71 10.42 20.13
C GLU A 65 0.11 9.70 21.20
N PHE A 66 0.68 10.47 22.13
CA PHE A 66 1.43 9.95 23.27
C PHE A 66 1.01 10.63 24.58
N PRO A 67 0.57 9.89 25.62
CA PRO A 67 0.36 8.44 25.63
C PRO A 67 -0.77 8.01 24.67
N GLN A 68 -0.65 6.81 24.08
CA GLN A 68 -1.71 6.25 23.22
C GLN A 68 -3.03 6.11 24.01
N PRO A 69 -4.17 6.59 23.48
CA PRO A 69 -5.45 6.43 24.16
C PRO A 69 -5.86 4.94 24.17
N LYS A 70 -6.31 4.45 25.33
CA LYS A 70 -6.92 3.12 25.42
C LYS A 70 -8.33 3.16 24.83
N LEU A 71 -8.69 2.17 24.02
CA LEU A 71 -10.04 2.06 23.45
C LEU A 71 -10.96 1.38 24.50
N PRO A 72 -11.91 2.10 25.15
CA PRO A 72 -12.57 1.58 26.35
C PRO A 72 -13.45 0.35 26.09
N ALA A 73 -14.08 0.29 24.91
CA ALA A 73 -14.86 -0.86 24.44
C ALA A 73 -14.04 -2.16 24.29
N PHE A 74 -12.71 -2.06 24.29
CA PHE A 74 -11.76 -3.17 24.10
C PHE A 74 -10.74 -3.24 25.26
N ALA A 75 -11.08 -2.69 26.43
CA ALA A 75 -10.18 -2.55 27.57
C ALA A 75 -9.55 -3.88 28.03
N GLY A 76 -10.28 -4.99 27.93
CA GLY A 76 -9.78 -6.34 28.25
C GLY A 76 -8.61 -6.83 27.39
N VAL A 77 -8.35 -6.17 26.26
CA VAL A 77 -7.23 -6.47 25.33
C VAL A 77 -6.17 -5.34 25.32
N ASN A 78 -6.33 -4.30 26.17
CA ASN A 78 -5.52 -3.08 26.16
C ASN A 78 -5.36 -2.42 24.76
N ALA A 79 -6.38 -2.51 23.90
CA ALA A 79 -6.29 -2.02 22.53
C ALA A 79 -6.06 -0.50 22.46
N THR A 80 -5.27 -0.09 21.47
CA THR A 80 -4.92 1.30 21.13
C THR A 80 -5.08 1.54 19.62
N PRO A 81 -5.19 2.80 19.15
CA PRO A 81 -5.23 3.12 17.72
C PRO A 81 -4.11 2.46 16.93
N LYS A 82 -2.86 2.57 17.39
CA LYS A 82 -1.70 1.94 16.74
C LYS A 82 -1.80 0.41 16.66
N ALA A 83 -2.37 -0.25 17.68
CA ALA A 83 -2.58 -1.69 17.65
C ALA A 83 -3.65 -2.11 16.62
N VAL A 84 -4.74 -1.34 16.49
CA VAL A 84 -5.82 -1.59 15.51
C VAL A 84 -5.37 -1.33 14.07
N ILE A 85 -4.55 -0.30 13.84
CA ILE A 85 -3.90 -0.03 12.56
C ILE A 85 -2.96 -1.20 12.19
N SER A 86 -2.07 -1.60 13.09
CA SER A 86 -1.14 -2.72 12.89
C SER A 86 -1.88 -4.02 12.55
N ALA A 87 -2.90 -4.39 13.32
CA ALA A 87 -3.72 -5.57 13.05
C ALA A 87 -4.44 -5.50 11.69
N SER A 88 -4.85 -4.31 11.23
CA SER A 88 -5.46 -4.11 9.92
C SER A 88 -4.44 -4.18 8.77
N ILE A 89 -3.19 -3.76 8.99
CA ILE A 89 -2.10 -3.94 8.05
C ILE A 89 -1.74 -5.43 7.90
N GLU A 90 -1.71 -6.19 8.98
CA GLU A 90 -1.47 -7.65 8.92
C GLU A 90 -2.58 -8.41 8.17
N GLN A 91 -3.81 -7.89 8.16
CA GLN A 91 -4.88 -8.39 7.30
C GLN A 91 -4.75 -7.91 5.85
N LEU A 92 -4.38 -6.64 5.62
CA LEU A 92 -4.13 -6.12 4.26
C LEU A 92 -2.98 -6.85 3.56
N LYS A 93 -1.88 -7.17 4.25
CA LYS A 93 -0.81 -8.06 3.75
C LYS A 93 -1.39 -9.33 3.13
N ARG A 94 -2.18 -10.06 3.92
CA ARG A 94 -2.82 -11.34 3.52
C ARG A 94 -3.80 -11.15 2.37
N LEU A 95 -4.67 -10.13 2.45
CA LEU A 95 -5.69 -9.85 1.44
C LEU A 95 -5.08 -9.42 0.09
N VAL A 96 -4.08 -8.54 0.11
CA VAL A 96 -3.33 -8.10 -1.08
C VAL A 96 -2.61 -9.28 -1.73
N TYR A 97 -1.99 -10.16 -0.93
CA TYR A 97 -1.37 -11.39 -1.43
C TYR A 97 -2.42 -12.37 -2.02
N GLN A 98 -3.50 -12.68 -1.28
CA GLN A 98 -4.56 -13.58 -1.74
C GLN A 98 -5.18 -13.09 -3.06
N TYR A 99 -5.50 -11.80 -3.15
CA TYR A 99 -6.08 -11.21 -4.37
C TYR A 99 -5.10 -11.28 -5.55
N ARG A 100 -3.79 -11.05 -5.33
CA ARG A 100 -2.79 -11.12 -6.40
C ARG A 100 -2.36 -12.53 -6.81
N ALA A 101 -2.60 -13.53 -5.98
CA ALA A 101 -2.30 -14.93 -6.28
C ALA A 101 -3.47 -15.65 -6.97
N HIS A 102 -4.73 -15.31 -6.64
CA HIS A 102 -5.91 -16.09 -7.06
C HIS A 102 -6.91 -15.31 -7.94
N CYS A 103 -6.98 -13.98 -7.84
CA CYS A 103 -7.96 -13.20 -8.59
C CYS A 103 -7.37 -12.69 -9.90
N GLU A 104 -7.91 -13.15 -11.03
CA GLU A 104 -7.57 -12.64 -12.37
C GLU A 104 -7.79 -11.13 -12.49
N SER A 105 -8.82 -10.58 -11.84
CA SER A 105 -9.08 -9.14 -11.88
C SER A 105 -8.01 -8.29 -11.21
N SER A 106 -7.06 -8.87 -10.46
CA SER A 106 -5.86 -8.16 -10.02
C SER A 106 -4.99 -7.63 -11.17
N LYS A 107 -5.16 -8.16 -12.39
CA LYS A 107 -4.52 -7.69 -13.63
C LYS A 107 -5.14 -6.41 -14.22
N TYR A 108 -6.42 -6.13 -13.98
CA TYR A 108 -7.14 -5.04 -14.69
C TYR A 108 -8.14 -4.22 -13.84
N SER A 109 -8.41 -4.63 -12.59
CA SER A 109 -9.30 -3.91 -11.68
C SER A 109 -8.56 -2.84 -10.91
N ILE A 110 -9.13 -1.63 -10.85
CA ILE A 110 -8.64 -0.54 -9.99
C ILE A 110 -9.18 -0.62 -8.55
N ILE A 111 -10.20 -1.46 -8.32
CA ILE A 111 -11.05 -1.46 -7.12
C ILE A 111 -10.23 -1.71 -5.84
N TRP A 112 -9.33 -2.68 -5.89
CA TRP A 112 -8.46 -3.10 -4.78
C TRP A 112 -7.26 -2.18 -4.51
N GLN A 113 -6.96 -1.20 -5.37
CA GLN A 113 -5.67 -0.50 -5.37
C GLN A 113 -5.40 0.27 -4.06
N SER A 114 -6.44 0.69 -3.35
CA SER A 114 -6.31 1.31 -2.02
C SER A 114 -5.64 0.37 -1.00
N GLY A 115 -5.82 -0.94 -1.11
CA GLY A 115 -5.11 -1.92 -0.30
C GLY A 115 -3.59 -1.87 -0.52
N MET A 116 -3.14 -1.77 -1.77
CA MET A 116 -1.73 -1.57 -2.09
C MET A 116 -1.23 -0.22 -1.58
N LEU A 117 -1.99 0.87 -1.75
CA LEU A 117 -1.57 2.21 -1.35
C LEU A 117 -1.28 2.29 0.15
N TYR A 118 -2.18 1.73 0.96
CA TYR A 118 -2.09 1.75 2.42
C TYR A 118 -0.96 0.83 2.90
N LEU A 119 -0.84 -0.36 2.31
CA LEU A 119 0.22 -1.30 2.63
C LEU A 119 1.61 -0.73 2.30
N VAL A 120 1.80 -0.12 1.12
CA VAL A 120 3.07 0.53 0.74
C VAL A 120 3.36 1.73 1.63
N ASN A 121 2.38 2.58 1.96
CA ASN A 121 2.60 3.72 2.86
C ASN A 121 3.08 3.28 4.24
N TYR A 122 2.50 2.21 4.80
CA TYR A 122 2.96 1.64 6.07
C TYR A 122 4.36 1.04 5.95
N ILE A 123 4.63 0.28 4.89
CA ILE A 123 5.94 -0.35 4.62
C ILE A 123 7.05 0.68 4.43
N LEU A 124 6.75 1.83 3.82
CA LEU A 124 7.69 2.95 3.66
C LEU A 124 8.00 3.69 4.98
N ARG A 125 7.48 3.23 6.13
CA ARG A 125 7.97 3.66 7.46
C ARG A 125 9.20 2.84 7.90
N ASP A 126 9.33 1.60 7.45
CA ASP A 126 10.52 0.76 7.65
C ASP A 126 10.66 -0.30 6.54
N LEU A 127 11.47 0.04 5.52
CA LEU A 127 11.79 -0.84 4.40
C LEU A 127 13.04 -1.71 4.64
N SER A 128 13.54 -1.80 5.88
CA SER A 128 14.74 -2.59 6.20
C SER A 128 14.54 -4.10 6.14
N SER A 129 13.34 -4.59 6.47
CA SER A 129 13.06 -6.03 6.57
C SER A 129 12.82 -6.69 5.22
N ASN A 130 13.17 -7.98 5.10
CA ASN A 130 12.86 -8.80 3.91
C ASN A 130 11.35 -8.89 3.65
N GLU A 131 10.52 -8.89 4.70
CA GLU A 131 9.06 -8.92 4.57
C GLU A 131 8.52 -7.58 4.01
N SER A 132 9.02 -6.45 4.54
CA SER A 132 8.73 -5.11 4.03
C SER A 132 9.06 -5.02 2.53
N GLN A 133 10.25 -5.51 2.14
CA GLN A 133 10.68 -5.47 0.74
C GLN A 133 9.89 -6.45 -0.16
N PHE A 134 9.49 -7.62 0.33
CA PHE A 134 8.59 -8.53 -0.40
C PHE A 134 7.24 -7.87 -0.71
N TYR A 135 6.55 -7.31 0.29
CA TYR A 135 5.26 -6.67 0.05
C TYR A 135 5.38 -5.37 -0.76
N PHE A 136 6.51 -4.65 -0.66
CA PHE A 136 6.83 -3.52 -1.54
C PHE A 136 6.95 -3.96 -3.01
N LEU A 137 7.75 -5.00 -3.29
CA LEU A 137 7.90 -5.60 -4.61
C LEU A 137 6.55 -6.07 -5.18
N LEU A 138 5.75 -6.77 -4.36
CA LEU A 138 4.41 -7.23 -4.71
C LEU A 138 3.52 -6.06 -5.15
N CYS A 139 3.40 -5.01 -4.33
CA CYS A 139 2.54 -3.86 -4.64
C CYS A 139 3.04 -3.06 -5.84
N MET A 140 4.35 -2.78 -5.93
CA MET A 140 4.93 -2.05 -7.06
C MET A 140 4.76 -2.79 -8.39
N ARG A 141 4.90 -4.13 -8.41
CA ARG A 141 4.57 -4.96 -9.59
C ARG A 141 3.08 -4.88 -9.96
N GLY A 142 2.19 -4.78 -8.97
CA GLY A 142 0.74 -4.63 -9.20
C GLY A 142 0.40 -3.29 -9.84
N TYR A 143 0.95 -2.21 -9.30
CA TYR A 143 0.80 -0.88 -9.88
C TYR A 143 1.45 -0.74 -11.27
N GLN A 144 2.64 -1.32 -11.48
CA GLN A 144 3.28 -1.39 -12.80
C GLN A 144 2.36 -2.05 -13.84
N HIS A 145 1.71 -3.15 -13.48
CA HIS A 145 0.81 -3.86 -14.38
C HIS A 145 -0.47 -3.06 -14.67
N LEU A 146 -1.13 -2.50 -13.64
CA LEU A 146 -2.31 -1.64 -13.83
C LEU A 146 -2.01 -0.37 -14.63
N ALA A 147 -0.82 0.21 -14.48
CA ALA A 147 -0.37 1.41 -15.21
C ALA A 147 -0.37 1.23 -16.74
N ARG A 148 -0.25 -0.01 -17.24
CA ARG A 148 -0.34 -0.33 -18.68
C ARG A 148 -1.72 -0.07 -19.27
N TYR A 149 -2.76 -0.15 -18.45
CA TYR A 149 -4.16 0.04 -18.85
C TYR A 149 -4.75 1.36 -18.32
N MET A 150 -4.18 1.92 -17.25
CA MET A 150 -4.75 3.04 -16.50
C MET A 150 -3.70 4.13 -16.23
N PRO A 151 -3.58 5.16 -17.08
CA PRO A 151 -2.50 6.15 -16.99
C PRO A 151 -2.36 6.84 -15.62
N PHE A 152 -3.48 7.07 -14.91
CA PHE A 152 -3.49 7.61 -13.54
C PHE A 152 -2.61 6.82 -12.56
N VAL A 153 -2.54 5.50 -12.72
CA VAL A 153 -1.73 4.62 -11.86
C VAL A 153 -0.23 4.87 -12.05
N SER A 154 0.22 5.26 -13.25
CA SER A 154 1.61 5.66 -13.46
C SER A 154 2.03 6.85 -12.58
N GLY A 155 1.11 7.76 -12.26
CA GLY A 155 1.39 8.86 -11.34
C GLY A 155 1.56 8.38 -9.90
N ILE A 156 0.74 7.41 -9.45
CA ILE A 156 0.92 6.75 -8.14
C ILE A 156 2.29 6.08 -8.10
N VAL A 157 2.68 5.36 -9.17
CA VAL A 157 4.00 4.75 -9.32
C VAL A 157 5.14 5.78 -9.18
N GLN A 158 5.10 6.89 -9.93
CA GLN A 158 6.10 7.97 -9.84
C GLN A 158 6.19 8.53 -8.41
N SER A 159 5.05 8.72 -7.77
CA SER A 159 4.94 9.26 -6.42
C SER A 159 5.51 8.31 -5.36
N LEU A 160 5.21 7.01 -5.45
CA LEU A 160 5.76 5.96 -4.59
C LEU A 160 7.28 5.84 -4.77
N ILE A 161 7.81 6.03 -5.99
CA ILE A 161 9.26 6.08 -6.23
C ILE A 161 9.89 7.29 -5.49
N VAL A 162 9.29 8.49 -5.59
CA VAL A 162 9.76 9.69 -4.84
C VAL A 162 9.67 9.51 -3.32
N MET A 163 8.65 8.81 -2.82
CA MET A 163 8.54 8.46 -1.40
C MET A 163 9.60 7.41 -0.98
N THR A 164 9.94 6.47 -1.86
CA THR A 164 10.99 5.47 -1.63
C THR A 164 12.39 6.08 -1.63
N ASN A 165 12.64 7.10 -2.46
CA ASN A 165 13.90 7.84 -2.47
C ASN A 165 14.23 8.55 -1.14
N ARG A 166 13.25 8.73 -0.24
CA ARG A 166 13.46 9.29 1.11
C ARG A 166 13.99 8.27 2.11
N GLN A 167 14.04 6.99 1.74
CA GLN A 167 14.47 5.90 2.62
C GLN A 167 16.00 5.78 2.64
N GLY A 168 16.61 5.99 3.82
CA GLY A 168 18.04 5.75 4.05
C GLY A 168 18.42 4.27 4.23
N GLY A 169 17.46 3.34 4.12
CA GLY A 169 17.64 1.90 4.35
C GLY A 169 18.31 1.16 3.20
N SER A 170 18.94 0.01 3.50
CA SER A 170 19.59 -0.82 2.49
C SER A 170 18.56 -1.61 1.67
N LEU A 171 18.27 -1.14 0.46
CA LEU A 171 17.41 -1.84 -0.50
C LEU A 171 18.16 -3.02 -1.13
N THR A 172 17.50 -4.18 -1.19
CA THR A 172 17.97 -5.38 -1.90
C THR A 172 18.15 -5.14 -3.40
N ALA A 173 18.95 -5.98 -4.06
CA ALA A 173 19.18 -5.92 -5.49
C ALA A 173 17.87 -6.02 -6.31
N ASN A 174 16.92 -6.87 -5.92
CA ASN A 174 15.64 -7.00 -6.61
C ASN A 174 14.78 -5.74 -6.45
N THR A 175 14.77 -5.11 -5.28
CA THR A 175 14.07 -3.83 -5.04
C THR A 175 14.68 -2.69 -5.86
N LYS A 176 16.02 -2.58 -5.90
CA LYS A 176 16.74 -1.60 -6.75
C LYS A 176 16.47 -1.84 -8.24
N ARG A 177 16.47 -3.10 -8.70
CA ARG A 177 16.15 -3.49 -10.08
C ARG A 177 14.73 -3.06 -10.46
N LEU A 178 13.73 -3.35 -9.61
CA LEU A 178 12.34 -2.96 -9.86
C LEU A 178 12.17 -1.44 -9.91
N LEU A 179 12.76 -0.70 -8.96
CA LEU A 179 12.67 0.76 -8.93
C LEU A 179 13.24 1.41 -10.20
N LYS A 180 14.31 0.85 -10.79
CA LYS A 180 14.85 1.29 -12.07
C LYS A 180 13.89 0.98 -13.23
N GLU A 181 13.51 -0.29 -13.37
CA GLU A 181 12.59 -0.77 -14.42
C GLU A 181 11.30 0.06 -14.47
N VAL A 182 10.67 0.25 -13.30
CA VAL A 182 9.39 0.94 -13.16
C VAL A 182 9.55 2.46 -13.31
N ARG A 183 10.71 3.05 -12.95
CA ARG A 183 11.04 4.46 -13.26
C ARG A 183 11.14 4.69 -14.77
N ASP A 184 11.79 3.79 -15.50
CA ASP A 184 11.99 3.92 -16.95
C ASP A 184 10.70 3.66 -17.76
N GLU A 185 9.80 2.79 -17.30
CA GLU A 185 8.44 2.68 -17.85
C GLU A 185 7.58 3.92 -17.52
N SER A 186 7.49 4.31 -16.24
CA SER A 186 6.58 5.38 -15.79
C SER A 186 6.93 6.77 -16.32
N ARG A 187 8.20 7.01 -16.72
CA ARG A 187 8.66 8.21 -17.44
C ARG A 187 7.95 8.52 -18.76
N ARG A 188 7.23 7.56 -19.34
CA ARG A 188 6.40 7.75 -20.55
C ARG A 188 5.03 8.39 -20.28
N SER A 189 4.74 8.69 -19.01
CA SER A 189 3.43 9.19 -18.56
C SER A 189 3.37 10.71 -18.50
N ARG A 190 2.17 11.26 -18.70
CA ARG A 190 1.91 12.71 -18.73
C ARG A 190 1.87 13.30 -17.31
N GLU A 191 1.79 14.63 -17.23
CA GLU A 191 1.51 15.37 -15.99
C GLU A 191 0.14 14.99 -15.41
N PHE A 192 0.02 15.03 -14.07
CA PHE A 192 -1.19 14.63 -13.34
C PHE A 192 -1.72 15.78 -12.49
N PHE A 193 -2.74 16.49 -12.96
CA PHE A 193 -3.44 17.52 -12.19
C PHE A 193 -4.47 16.85 -11.27
N SER A 194 -4.09 16.64 -10.00
CA SER A 194 -4.88 15.85 -9.06
C SER A 194 -4.45 16.00 -7.59
N ALA A 195 -5.38 16.45 -6.76
CA ALA A 195 -5.28 16.44 -5.31
C ALA A 195 -5.49 15.04 -4.67
N TYR A 196 -5.33 13.94 -5.43
CA TYR A 196 -5.43 12.59 -4.89
C TYR A 196 -4.26 12.33 -3.90
N PRO A 197 -4.51 11.96 -2.64
CA PRO A 197 -3.43 11.74 -1.67
C PRO A 197 -2.72 10.41 -1.93
N VAL A 198 -1.40 10.46 -2.10
CA VAL A 198 -0.55 9.25 -2.24
C VAL A 198 0.31 9.04 -1.00
N ASP A 199 0.83 10.12 -0.41
CA ASP A 199 1.63 10.10 0.82
C ASP A 199 0.70 10.22 2.04
N LEU A 200 0.12 9.09 2.46
CA LEU A 200 -0.93 9.00 3.48
C LEU A 200 -0.46 9.44 4.88
N GLU A 201 0.85 9.43 5.13
CA GLU A 201 1.49 9.98 6.33
C GLU A 201 1.55 11.52 6.28
N MET A 202 1.87 12.08 5.10
CA MET A 202 2.03 13.52 4.92
C MET A 202 0.69 14.29 4.84
N VAL A 203 -0.41 13.68 4.41
CA VAL A 203 -1.71 14.38 4.22
C VAL A 203 -2.17 15.13 5.47
N ALA A 204 -1.93 14.57 6.66
CA ALA A 204 -2.33 15.19 7.93
C ALA A 204 -1.49 16.42 8.34
N ARG A 205 -0.43 16.73 7.59
CA ARG A 205 0.51 17.83 7.86
C ARG A 205 0.58 18.82 6.69
N ASP A 206 0.60 18.30 5.46
CA ASP A 206 0.59 19.05 4.22
C ASP A 206 -0.14 18.24 3.13
N PRO A 207 -1.46 18.42 2.96
CA PRO A 207 -2.24 17.77 1.90
C PRO A 207 -1.74 18.06 0.49
N PHE A 208 -1.08 19.22 0.27
CA PHE A 208 -0.58 19.64 -1.04
C PHE A 208 0.71 18.89 -1.40
N SER A 209 1.70 18.84 -0.51
CA SER A 209 2.90 18.01 -0.72
C SER A 209 2.61 16.50 -0.75
N ALA A 210 1.49 16.07 -0.16
CA ALA A 210 1.04 14.67 -0.18
C ALA A 210 0.30 14.25 -1.47
N SER A 211 -0.01 15.22 -2.33
CA SER A 211 -0.81 15.01 -3.55
C SER A 211 -0.03 14.32 -4.67
N LEU A 212 -0.77 13.55 -5.47
CA LEU A 212 -0.31 12.95 -6.72
C LEU A 212 0.36 13.98 -7.64
N GLU A 213 -0.23 15.16 -7.77
CA GLU A 213 0.31 16.27 -8.55
C GLU A 213 1.70 16.69 -8.05
N LYS A 214 1.83 17.08 -6.77
CA LYS A 214 3.12 17.61 -6.30
C LYS A 214 4.21 16.54 -6.19
N LEU A 215 3.84 15.27 -6.01
CA LEU A 215 4.78 14.15 -6.00
C LEU A 215 5.23 13.75 -7.41
N THR A 216 4.37 13.85 -8.42
CA THR A 216 4.75 13.62 -9.84
C THR A 216 5.61 14.74 -10.41
N SER A 217 5.39 16.01 -10.04
CA SER A 217 6.34 17.09 -10.37
C SER A 217 7.73 16.82 -9.81
N ARG A 218 7.83 16.41 -8.52
CA ARG A 218 9.13 16.06 -7.91
C ARG A 218 9.83 14.90 -8.63
N PHE A 219 9.09 13.93 -9.17
CA PHE A 219 9.66 12.84 -9.97
C PHE A 219 10.25 13.33 -11.31
N GLN A 220 9.65 14.36 -11.92
CA GLN A 220 10.15 15.00 -13.14
C GLN A 220 11.36 15.91 -12.86
N GLU A 221 11.40 16.55 -11.69
CA GLU A 221 12.52 17.37 -11.19
C GLU A 221 13.79 16.53 -10.91
N GLU A 222 13.66 15.21 -10.65
CA GLU A 222 14.80 14.31 -10.37
C GLU A 222 15.65 13.99 -11.63
N PRO A 223 16.95 14.38 -11.67
CA PRO A 223 17.80 14.15 -12.84
C PRO A 223 18.12 12.67 -13.04
N SER A 224 18.17 12.25 -14.32
CA SER A 224 18.34 10.86 -14.80
C SER A 224 19.60 10.11 -14.35
N GLY A 225 20.48 10.71 -13.55
CA GLY A 225 21.82 10.21 -13.22
C GLY A 225 22.29 10.54 -11.81
N ALA A 226 21.38 10.68 -10.84
CA ALA A 226 21.75 10.77 -9.43
C ALA A 226 22.32 9.42 -8.94
N SER A 227 23.62 9.21 -9.11
CA SER A 227 24.30 7.92 -8.90
C SER A 227 24.14 7.35 -7.49
N GLN A 228 23.36 6.26 -7.37
CA GLN A 228 23.69 5.26 -6.36
C GLN A 228 25.03 4.63 -6.77
N ARG A 229 26.04 4.71 -5.90
CA ARG A 229 27.35 4.06 -6.15
C ARG A 229 27.14 2.56 -6.27
N GLU A 230 27.64 1.97 -7.34
CA GLU A 230 27.69 0.52 -7.52
C GLU A 230 28.70 -0.07 -6.53
N VAL A 231 28.21 -0.51 -5.37
CA VAL A 231 28.96 -1.38 -4.46
C VAL A 231 28.70 -2.81 -4.91
N SER A 232 29.63 -3.35 -5.70
CA SER A 232 29.64 -4.75 -6.11
C SER A 232 29.94 -5.64 -4.91
N GLU A 233 28.98 -6.44 -4.44
CA GLU A 233 29.26 -7.42 -3.40
C GLU A 233 28.41 -8.70 -3.51
N SER A 234 29.07 -9.84 -3.30
CA SER A 234 28.53 -11.18 -3.50
C SER A 234 27.85 -11.69 -2.22
N GLY A 235 26.54 -11.47 -2.10
CA GLY A 235 25.76 -11.93 -0.95
C GLY A 235 25.08 -13.28 -1.15
N THR A 236 25.56 -14.33 -0.47
CA THR A 236 24.85 -15.61 -0.36
C THR A 236 23.57 -15.40 0.46
N LEU A 237 22.40 -15.59 -0.15
CA LEU A 237 21.12 -15.15 0.43
C LEU A 237 20.70 -16.01 1.65
N PRO A 238 20.14 -15.42 2.72
CA PRO A 238 19.59 -16.14 3.86
C PRO A 238 18.40 -17.04 3.51
N ASP A 239 18.05 -17.96 4.41
CA ASP A 239 16.83 -18.76 4.27
C ASP A 239 15.58 -17.92 4.56
N GLY A 240 14.53 -18.16 3.77
CA GLY A 240 13.32 -17.35 3.73
C GLY A 240 12.82 -17.19 2.30
N TRP A 241 13.53 -16.43 1.46
CA TRP A 241 13.12 -16.19 0.06
C TRP A 241 14.24 -15.68 -0.85
N LYS A 242 14.23 -16.09 -2.13
CA LYS A 242 15.24 -15.81 -3.18
C LYS A 242 14.54 -15.84 -4.55
N GLY A 243 14.82 -14.93 -5.50
CA GLY A 243 14.05 -14.88 -6.77
C GLY A 243 14.63 -14.04 -7.92
N SER A 244 14.14 -14.34 -9.13
CA SER A 244 14.34 -13.65 -10.44
C SER A 244 13.57 -14.42 -11.52
N VAL A 245 12.78 -13.79 -12.41
CA VAL A 245 11.95 -14.57 -13.35
C VAL A 245 10.70 -15.03 -12.59
N GLU A 246 10.75 -16.29 -12.19
CA GLU A 246 10.86 -16.83 -10.82
C GLU A 246 11.14 -15.80 -9.65
N ASP A 247 10.51 -14.61 -9.66
CA ASP A 247 10.58 -13.51 -8.65
C ASP A 247 9.21 -13.14 -8.03
N LEU A 248 8.09 -13.08 -8.78
CA LEU A 248 6.73 -13.25 -8.23
C LEU A 248 5.59 -13.74 -9.17
N THR A 249 5.76 -14.46 -10.29
CA THR A 249 6.95 -14.81 -11.07
C THR A 249 6.92 -14.16 -12.48
N THR A 250 6.78 -14.75 -13.67
CA THR A 250 6.37 -16.06 -14.19
C THR A 250 5.01 -16.60 -13.72
N THR A 251 4.67 -16.56 -12.42
CA THR A 251 3.66 -17.42 -11.76
C THR A 251 2.33 -17.42 -12.46
N LEU A 252 1.96 -16.28 -13.06
CA LEU A 252 0.67 -16.04 -13.69
C LEU A 252 0.78 -15.40 -15.10
N SER A 253 1.98 -15.35 -15.72
CA SER A 253 2.16 -14.87 -17.11
C SER A 253 3.55 -15.14 -17.74
N LYS A 254 3.84 -16.40 -18.04
CA LYS A 254 4.52 -16.83 -19.28
C LYS A 254 3.82 -18.10 -19.76
N PHE A 255 4.01 -18.43 -21.05
CA PHE A 255 3.19 -19.37 -21.83
C PHE A 255 1.80 -18.79 -22.14
N GLU A 256 1.31 -18.80 -23.39
CA GLU A 256 1.85 -19.35 -24.66
C GLU A 256 1.79 -18.31 -25.79
N ASP A 257 2.61 -18.51 -26.84
CA ASP A 257 2.62 -17.72 -28.08
C ASP A 257 1.72 -18.39 -29.14
N ASP A 258 0.86 -17.61 -29.79
CA ASP A 258 0.40 -17.75 -31.19
C ASP A 258 -0.27 -16.41 -31.64
#